data_AF-A0A1A8ITC5-F1
#
_entry.id   AF-A0A1A8ITC5-F1
#
_cell.length_a   1.000
_cell.length_b   1.000
_cell.length_c   1.000
_cell.angle_alpha   90.00
_cell.angle_beta   90.00
_cell.angle_gamma   90.00
#
_symmetry.space_group_name_H-M   'P 1'
#
loop_
_entity.id
_entity.type
_entity.pdbx_description
1 polymer ?
#
loop_
_entity_poly.entity_id
_entity_poly.type
_entity_poly.pdbx_seq_one_letter_code
_entity_poly.pdbx_strand_id
1 'polypeptide(L)'
;ECFPDCVCEDSYNNTYACVRTVAPFANLQYCEFDDNEVFVEVYNVTADPYQLTNIAKTIDQEVLEKMNHRLMVLQSCSGPSCRTPGVYDARYKFDPQLLFPAHSWRPGRLKQAK
;
A
#
# COMPACT_ATOMS: atom_id res chain seq x y z
N GLU A 1 7.55 -10.68 17.75
CA GLU A 1 8.02 -9.68 18.71
C GLU A 1 9.40 -9.21 18.27
N CYS A 2 9.55 -7.91 17.99
CA CYS A 2 10.86 -7.30 17.87
C CYS A 2 11.01 -6.40 19.11
N PHE A 3 12.01 -6.68 19.92
CA PHE A 3 12.37 -5.95 21.13
C PHE A 3 13.85 -6.25 21.32
N PRO A 4 14.71 -5.27 21.62
CA PRO A 4 14.41 -3.89 22.03
C PRO A 4 14.31 -2.85 20.89
N ASP A 5 14.55 -3.24 19.63
CA ASP A 5 14.78 -2.32 18.51
C ASP A 5 13.58 -2.15 17.56
N CYS A 6 12.34 -2.26 18.05
CA CYS A 6 11.18 -1.83 17.25
C CYS A 6 11.22 -0.31 17.08
N VAL A 7 11.68 0.15 15.94
CA VAL A 7 11.27 1.46 15.44
C VAL A 7 9.77 1.37 15.23
N CYS A 8 8.99 2.33 15.73
CA CYS A 8 7.53 2.31 15.63
C CYS A 8 7.08 2.13 14.18
N GLU A 9 7.89 2.56 13.21
CA GLU A 9 7.63 2.43 11.79
C GLU A 9 7.42 0.98 11.30
N ASP A 10 7.93 -0.02 12.02
CA ASP A 10 7.82 -1.44 11.68
C ASP A 10 6.70 -2.19 12.45
N SER A 11 5.89 -1.49 13.26
CA SER A 11 4.81 -2.12 14.00
C SER A 11 3.69 -2.60 13.08
N TYR A 12 3.23 -3.83 13.30
CA TYR A 12 2.13 -4.44 12.55
C TYR A 12 0.79 -3.68 12.73
N ASN A 13 0.66 -2.90 13.80
CA ASN A 13 -0.54 -2.12 14.12
C ASN A 13 -0.25 -0.62 14.11
N ASN A 14 0.40 -0.15 13.05
CA ASN A 14 0.54 1.28 12.81
C ASN A 14 -0.75 1.86 12.23
N THR A 15 -1.11 3.07 12.66
CA THR A 15 -2.23 3.86 12.12
C THR A 15 -1.85 4.57 10.81
N TYR A 16 -0.75 4.17 10.19
CA TYR A 16 -0.32 4.72 8.91
C TYR A 16 0.25 3.59 8.05
N ALA A 17 0.10 3.72 6.74
CA ALA A 17 0.60 2.75 5.80
C ALA A 17 1.23 3.47 4.60
N CYS A 18 2.36 2.93 4.13
CA CYS A 18 3.11 3.51 3.03
C CYS A 18 3.33 2.51 1.90
N VAL A 19 3.35 3.02 0.68
CA VAL A 19 3.78 2.28 -0.51
C VAL A 19 4.90 3.03 -1.21
N ARG A 20 6.01 2.33 -1.44
CA ARG A 20 7.14 2.86 -2.20
C ARG A 20 7.21 2.26 -3.59
N THR A 21 7.48 3.11 -4.56
CA THR A 21 7.65 2.77 -5.96
C THR A 21 9.10 3.05 -6.33
N VAL A 22 9.86 1.99 -6.64
CA VAL A 22 11.26 2.07 -7.06
C VAL A 22 11.36 1.58 -8.50
N ALA A 23 11.56 2.50 -9.44
CA ALA A 23 11.66 2.26 -10.87
C ALA A 23 12.79 3.12 -11.46
N PRO A 24 13.29 2.81 -12.68
CA PRO A 24 14.38 3.58 -13.30
C PRO A 24 14.09 5.08 -13.44
N PHE A 25 12.81 5.46 -13.58
CA PHE A 25 12.39 6.84 -13.82
C PHE A 25 11.63 7.46 -12.65
N ALA A 26 11.45 6.73 -11.54
CA ALA A 26 10.66 7.18 -10.41
C ALA A 26 11.05 6.51 -9.10
N ASN A 27 11.15 7.30 -8.04
CA ASN A 27 11.38 6.85 -6.68
C ASN A 27 10.42 7.59 -5.76
N LEU A 28 9.18 7.14 -5.70
CA LEU A 28 8.12 7.81 -4.95
C LEU A 28 7.73 7.00 -3.72
N GLN A 29 7.46 7.70 -2.62
CA GLN A 29 6.85 7.15 -1.43
C GLN A 29 5.51 7.86 -1.21
N TYR A 30 4.43 7.08 -1.13
CA TYR A 30 3.09 7.53 -0.76
C TYR A 30 2.77 6.96 0.62
N CYS A 31 2.25 7.78 1.52
CA CYS A 31 1.78 7.37 2.84
C CYS A 31 0.39 7.94 3.11
N GLU A 32 -0.41 7.18 3.83
CA GLU A 32 -1.76 7.55 4.26
C GLU A 32 -1.97 7.16 5.72
N PHE A 33 -2.67 8.01 6.45
CA PHE A 33 -3.00 7.81 7.86
C PHE A 33 -4.44 7.31 7.98
N ASP A 34 -4.65 6.29 8.82
CA ASP A 34 -5.96 5.77 9.20
C ASP A 34 -6.57 6.66 10.30
N ASP A 35 -6.86 7.90 9.92
CA ASP A 35 -7.52 8.90 10.76
C ASP A 35 -8.65 9.61 10.00
N ASN A 36 -9.32 10.55 10.68
CA ASN A 36 -10.44 11.28 10.11
C ASN A 36 -10.02 12.49 9.28
N GLU A 37 -8.72 12.74 9.11
CA GLU A 37 -8.18 13.95 8.49
C GLU A 37 -7.83 13.74 7.00
N VAL A 38 -7.93 12.51 6.48
CA VAL A 38 -7.62 12.14 5.08
C VAL A 38 -6.26 12.71 4.67
N PHE A 39 -5.29 12.63 5.59
CA PHE A 39 -3.98 13.20 5.40
C PHE A 39 -3.10 12.21 4.62
N VAL A 40 -2.51 12.70 3.54
CA VAL A 40 -1.63 11.93 2.65
C VAL A 40 -0.31 12.65 2.45
N GLU A 41 0.74 11.85 2.37
CA GLU A 41 2.10 12.32 2.13
C GLU A 41 2.66 11.67 0.87
N VAL A 42 3.29 12.49 0.03
CA VAL A 42 4.02 12.01 -1.14
C VAL A 42 5.40 12.63 -1.15
N TYR A 43 6.42 11.79 -1.33
CA TYR A 43 7.81 12.23 -1.42
C TYR A 43 8.47 11.66 -2.68
N ASN A 44 9.20 12.53 -3.39
CA ASN A 44 10.15 12.09 -4.41
C ASN A 44 11.50 11.82 -3.75
N VAL A 45 11.77 10.57 -3.40
CA VAL A 45 12.94 10.16 -2.63
C VAL A 45 14.25 10.35 -3.40
N THR A 46 14.21 10.47 -4.74
CA THR A 46 15.39 10.83 -5.53
C THR A 46 15.76 12.30 -5.33
N ALA A 47 14.77 13.20 -5.33
CA ALA A 47 14.99 14.64 -5.18
C ALA A 47 15.05 15.10 -3.72
N ASP A 48 14.37 14.39 -2.83
CA ASP A 48 14.23 14.66 -1.40
C ASP A 48 14.53 13.39 -0.57
N PRO A 49 15.82 13.02 -0.40
CA PRO A 49 16.22 11.81 0.31
C PRO A 49 15.80 11.78 1.78
N TYR A 50 15.57 12.96 2.35
CA TYR A 50 15.21 13.16 3.75
C TYR A 50 13.72 13.41 3.96
N GLN A 51 12.92 13.40 2.89
CA GLN A 51 11.45 13.43 2.93
C GLN A 51 10.91 14.65 3.70
N LEU A 52 11.52 15.81 3.47
CA LEU A 52 11.17 17.06 4.15
C LEU A 52 10.04 17.83 3.44
N THR A 53 9.79 17.54 2.17
CA THR A 53 8.82 18.26 1.34
C THR A 53 7.71 17.34 0.85
N ASN A 54 6.55 17.43 1.50
CA ASN A 54 5.35 16.72 1.04
C ASN A 54 4.80 17.35 -0.26
N ILE A 55 4.83 16.59 -1.36
CA ILE A 55 4.39 17.02 -2.69
C ILE A 55 2.95 16.58 -3.04
N ALA A 56 2.20 15.98 -2.10
CA ALA A 56 0.87 15.42 -2.36
C ALA A 56 -0.12 16.41 -3.00
N LYS A 57 -0.01 17.71 -2.68
CA LYS A 57 -0.89 18.77 -3.25
C LYS A 57 -0.53 19.19 -4.67
N THR A 58 0.65 18.79 -5.16
CA THR A 58 1.22 19.27 -6.44
C THR A 58 1.43 18.15 -7.46
N ILE A 59 1.36 16.89 -7.03
CA ILE A 59 1.49 15.74 -7.91
C ILE A 59 0.18 15.51 -8.68
N ASP A 60 0.27 14.90 -9.86
CA ASP A 60 -0.90 14.55 -10.65
C ASP A 60 -1.85 13.63 -9.86
N GLN A 61 -3.14 13.98 -9.86
CA GLN A 61 -4.19 13.24 -9.17
C GLN A 61 -4.24 11.76 -9.58
N GLU A 62 -4.00 11.46 -10.87
CA GLU A 62 -3.95 10.09 -11.37
C GLU A 62 -2.84 9.26 -10.72
N VAL A 63 -1.69 9.87 -10.42
CA VAL A 63 -0.59 9.19 -9.73
C VAL A 63 -0.98 8.91 -8.27
N LEU A 64 -1.64 9.87 -7.62
CA LEU A 64 -2.12 9.74 -6.25
C LEU A 64 -3.12 8.58 -6.12
N GLU A 65 -4.14 8.54 -6.98
CA GLU A 65 -5.15 7.47 -7.02
C GLU A 65 -4.54 6.10 -7.27
N LYS A 66 -3.62 5.98 -8.23
CA LYS A 66 -2.96 4.69 -8.51
C LYS A 66 -2.09 4.22 -7.35
N MET A 67 -1.45 5.14 -6.60
CA MET A 67 -0.66 4.80 -5.41
C MET A 67 -1.57 4.37 -4.25
N ASN A 68 -2.68 5.06 -4.00
CA ASN A 68 -3.68 4.65 -3.00
C ASN A 68 -4.22 3.24 -3.29
N HIS A 69 -4.67 2.98 -4.52
CA HIS A 69 -5.11 1.64 -4.93
C HIS A 69 -4.03 0.57 -4.75
N ARG A 70 -2.78 0.92 -5.05
CA ARG A 70 -1.65 0.01 -4.88
C ARG A 70 -1.40 -0.31 -3.41
N LEU A 71 -1.49 0.69 -2.53
CA LEU A 71 -1.37 0.50 -1.08
C LEU A 71 -2.44 -0.48 -0.58
N MET A 72 -3.70 -0.27 -0.96
CA MET A 72 -4.81 -1.16 -0.58
C MET A 72 -4.58 -2.61 -1.03
N VAL A 73 -4.14 -2.82 -2.28
CA VAL A 73 -3.86 -4.17 -2.79
C VAL A 73 -2.68 -4.80 -2.04
N LEU A 74 -1.61 -4.05 -1.78
CA LEU A 74 -0.41 -4.58 -1.14
C LEU A 74 -0.62 -4.95 0.33
N GLN A 75 -1.58 -4.33 1.02
CA GLN A 75 -1.91 -4.70 2.41
C GLN A 75 -2.41 -6.14 2.55
N SER A 76 -3.05 -6.71 1.52
CA SER A 76 -3.51 -8.12 1.51
C SER A 76 -2.68 -9.04 0.61
N CYS A 77 -1.78 -8.47 -0.20
CA CYS A 77 -0.96 -9.21 -1.15
C CYS A 77 0.15 -10.00 -0.44
N SER A 78 0.42 -11.21 -0.92
CA SER A 78 1.57 -12.00 -0.48
C SER A 78 2.32 -12.64 -1.65
N GLY A 79 3.63 -12.76 -1.50
CA GLY A 79 4.51 -13.44 -2.47
C GLY A 79 5.08 -12.55 -3.58
N PRO A 80 5.75 -13.16 -4.58
CA PRO A 80 6.49 -12.42 -5.62
C PRO A 80 5.63 -11.54 -6.53
N SER A 81 4.34 -11.86 -6.68
CA SER A 81 3.38 -11.09 -7.48
C SER A 81 3.18 -9.66 -6.96
N CYS A 82 3.51 -9.39 -5.69
CA CYS A 82 3.39 -8.07 -5.08
C CYS A 82 4.56 -7.12 -5.44
N ARG A 83 5.63 -7.62 -6.07
CA ARG A 83 6.88 -6.88 -6.29
C ARG A 83 6.91 -6.08 -7.60
N THR A 84 5.78 -5.56 -8.05
CA THR A 84 5.72 -4.73 -9.26
C THR A 84 6.09 -3.28 -8.95
N PRO A 85 6.73 -2.55 -9.88
CA PRO A 85 6.94 -1.09 -9.79
C PRO A 85 5.66 -0.24 -9.74
N GLY A 86 4.46 -0.83 -9.66
CA GLY A 86 3.21 -0.09 -9.46
C GLY A 86 2.85 0.79 -10.66
N VAL A 87 2.60 2.08 -10.39
CA VAL A 87 2.14 3.10 -11.37
C VAL A 87 2.99 3.16 -12.65
N TYR A 88 4.26 2.77 -12.58
CA TYR A 88 5.20 2.79 -13.71
C TYR A 88 5.44 1.42 -14.36
N ASP A 89 4.80 0.35 -13.88
CA ASP A 89 4.80 -0.94 -14.57
C ASP A 89 3.60 -0.99 -15.55
N ALA A 90 3.86 -1.13 -16.84
CA ALA A 90 2.82 -1.27 -17.86
C ALA A 90 1.90 -2.50 -17.64
N ARG A 91 2.35 -3.47 -16.85
CA ARG A 91 1.57 -4.66 -16.46
C ARG A 91 0.72 -4.41 -15.21
N TYR A 92 0.92 -3.29 -14.51
CA TYR A 92 0.08 -2.93 -13.37
C TYR A 92 -1.34 -2.69 -13.86
N LYS A 93 -2.23 -3.58 -13.46
CA LYS A 93 -3.67 -3.44 -13.64
C LYS A 93 -4.28 -3.43 -12.27
N PHE A 94 -4.95 -2.33 -11.93
CA PHE A 94 -5.83 -2.34 -10.78
C PHE A 94 -7.00 -3.29 -11.10
N ASP A 95 -7.11 -4.35 -10.32
CA ASP A 95 -8.23 -5.28 -10.39
C ASP A 95 -8.91 -5.30 -9.01
N PRO A 96 -10.09 -4.67 -8.87
CA PRO A 96 -10.86 -4.68 -7.63
C PRO A 96 -11.15 -6.10 -7.09
N GLN A 97 -11.16 -7.13 -7.94
CA GLN A 97 -11.38 -8.51 -7.53
C GLN A 97 -10.22 -9.09 -6.72
N LEU A 98 -9.02 -8.50 -6.83
CA LEU A 98 -7.87 -8.87 -5.99
C LEU A 98 -8.00 -8.34 -4.56
N LEU A 99 -8.79 -7.28 -4.33
CA LEU A 99 -9.09 -6.76 -2.99
C LEU A 99 -10.06 -7.65 -2.23
N PHE A 100 -10.97 -8.31 -2.95
CA PHE A 100 -11.97 -9.23 -2.40
C PHE A 100 -11.96 -10.54 -3.18
N PRO A 101 -10.97 -11.43 -2.96
CA PRO A 101 -11.00 -12.72 -3.61
C PRO A 101 -12.32 -13.42 -3.25
N ALA A 102 -13.08 -13.84 -4.27
CA ALA A 102 -14.38 -14.51 -4.15
C ALA A 102 -14.33 -15.88 -3.42
N HIS A 103 -13.23 -16.18 -2.71
CA HIS A 103 -12.93 -17.43 -2.03
C HIS A 103 -12.68 -17.22 -0.53
N SER A 104 -13.61 -16.55 0.13
CA SER A 104 -13.85 -16.70 1.58
C SER A 104 -15.19 -17.39 1.89
N TRP A 105 -15.86 -17.98 0.89
CA TRP A 105 -16.94 -18.94 1.13
C TRP A 105 -16.34 -20.34 1.32
N ARG A 106 -16.02 -20.68 2.58
CA ARG A 106 -16.04 -22.08 3.02
C ARG A 106 -17.47 -22.37 3.47
N PRO A 107 -18.26 -23.17 2.74
CA PRO A 107 -19.47 -23.71 3.33
C PRO A 107 -19.01 -24.63 4.46
N GLY A 108 -19.12 -24.17 5.69
CA GLY A 108 -19.00 -25.04 6.86
C GLY A 108 -20.00 -26.17 6.68
N ARG A 109 -19.52 -27.42 6.69
CA ARG A 109 -20.41 -28.58 6.83
C ARG A 109 -21.15 -28.40 8.15
N LEU A 110 -22.42 -27.99 8.10
CA LEU A 110 -23.38 -28.27 9.15
C LEU A 110 -23.43 -29.80 9.28
N LYS A 111 -22.71 -30.34 10.26
CA LYS A 111 -23.01 -31.68 10.74
C LYS A 111 -24.39 -31.59 11.39
N GLN A 112 -25.38 -32.22 10.77
CA GLN A 112 -26.66 -32.50 11.42
C GLN A 112 -26.36 -33.26 12.71
N ALA A 113 -26.61 -32.62 13.85
CA ALA A 113 -26.72 -33.33 15.11
C ALA A 113 -28.07 -34.06 15.10
N LYS A 114 -28.01 -35.35 15.39
CA LYS A 114 -29.16 -36.23 15.64
C LYS A 114 -29.54 -36.11 17.11
#